data_AF-A0A381U7V8-F1
#
_entry.id   AF-A0A381U7V8-F1
#
_cell.length_a   1.000
_cell.length_b   1.000
_cell.length_c   1.000
_cell.angle_alpha   90.00
_cell.angle_beta   90.00
_cell.angle_gamma   90.00
#
_symmetry.space_group_name_H-M   'P 1'
#
loop_
_entity.id
_entity.type
_entity.pdbx_description
1 polymer ?
#
loop_
_entity_poly.entity_id
_entity_poly.type
_entity_poly.pdbx_seq_one_letter_code
_entity_poly.pdbx_strand_id
1 'polypeptide(L)'
;MARKRIEFMDTSFRDGFQSVFGARVATKDFLPPLEAAVEAGITYFEAGGGARFQSLFFYCNESAFDMMDEFRKTVGPDANLQTLARGINVVALSQQPRDMIDLHAKMFKKHGITTIRNFDALNDLRNLKYSGECITNHGLQHQIVIAMMDLPPGCEGAHDTEYYLKTLRNILDSDVPFDSICFKDASGTANPRKVHETIKGARKMVPEATILHLHTHDTAGTAVSQYMGAIEGGIDRIDLAMSPVSGGTGQPDILTMWHALKGTDYTLDIDPDKIIKVEEIFAESFKDYFFPPESRMVSPLIPFSPMPGGALTANTMMMRDTGTLHLYPQVIKEMSEVVRLGGFGASVTPVSQFYFQQAYLNVTLGKWKKINPSYGNMVLGYFGQTPVEPDPEIVKLAAVQLDKPVFKDDPLDLLEPGTPKAAEELKKHNLPETEENLFIASSCEAKGIDFLLGKAKTSIRKKSDEVAKEVPPAGKSAAPAVSGPRDYTITVDGKAYQVQVNIGGNVVAPVVSGNTPESTPAAPQISGIDIPAPTPGNIVRLEVAVGESIVKEQTLLVMEAMKMESEVKSPQAGVVQAVHVQAGNTVQTGDTLITMNT
;
A
#
# COMPACT_ATOMS: atom_id res chain seq x y z
N MET A 1 18.48 26.62 33.52
CA MET A 1 18.94 26.83 32.13
C MET A 1 17.73 26.73 31.23
N ALA A 2 17.68 27.45 30.10
CA ALA A 2 16.61 27.29 29.13
C ALA A 2 16.66 25.86 28.54
N ARG A 3 15.51 25.17 28.48
CA ARG A 3 15.45 23.81 27.91
C ARG A 3 15.69 23.88 26.39
N LYS A 4 16.38 22.89 25.84
CA LYS A 4 16.58 22.74 24.40
C LYS A 4 15.27 22.31 23.74
N ARG A 5 14.86 23.03 22.71
CA ARG A 5 13.65 22.68 21.96
C ARG A 5 13.96 21.53 20.98
N ILE A 6 13.10 20.51 20.98
CA ILE A 6 13.03 19.51 19.92
C ILE A 6 11.85 19.89 19.04
N GLU A 7 12.11 20.12 17.77
CA GLU A 7 11.06 20.40 16.80
C GLU A 7 10.33 19.09 16.46
N PHE A 8 9.03 19.19 16.16
CA PHE A 8 8.28 18.03 15.66
C PHE A 8 7.47 18.38 14.43
N MET A 9 7.30 17.39 13.54
CA MET A 9 6.31 17.43 12.48
C MET A 9 5.07 16.66 12.92
N ASP A 10 3.89 17.24 12.73
CA ASP A 10 2.63 16.53 12.93
C ASP A 10 2.30 15.66 11.71
N THR A 11 2.29 14.34 11.92
CA THR A 11 1.99 13.34 10.89
C THR A 11 0.54 12.85 10.91
N SER A 12 -0.30 13.38 11.80
CA SER A 12 -1.68 12.92 11.98
C SER A 12 -2.47 12.98 10.67
N PHE A 13 -2.27 14.05 9.90
CA PHE A 13 -3.00 14.32 8.66
C PHE A 13 -2.46 13.62 7.41
N ARG A 14 -1.44 12.75 7.54
CA ARG A 14 -0.89 11.93 6.46
C ARG A 14 -0.54 10.52 6.92
N ASP A 15 0.57 10.35 7.65
CA ASP A 15 1.01 9.01 8.07
C ASP A 15 0.09 8.38 9.11
N GLY A 16 -0.53 9.17 9.99
CA GLY A 16 -1.57 8.70 10.91
C GLY A 16 -2.75 8.10 10.15
N PHE A 17 -3.29 8.81 9.17
CA PHE A 17 -4.33 8.28 8.29
C PHE A 17 -3.90 7.04 7.50
N GLN A 18 -2.66 7.05 7.00
CA GLN A 18 -2.11 5.92 6.26
C GLN A 18 -2.01 4.66 7.12
N SER A 19 -1.60 4.84 8.38
CA SER A 19 -1.38 3.76 9.34
C SER A 19 -2.70 3.16 9.83
N VAL A 20 -3.67 4.02 10.17
CA VAL A 20 -4.92 3.59 10.79
C VAL A 20 -6.02 3.24 9.79
N PHE A 21 -6.14 4.01 8.70
CA PHE A 21 -7.25 3.87 7.75
C PHE A 21 -6.80 3.44 6.35
N GLY A 22 -5.52 3.09 6.17
CA GLY A 22 -4.96 2.85 4.84
C GLY A 22 -5.05 4.09 3.93
N ALA A 23 -4.99 5.29 4.53
CA ALA A 23 -5.10 6.62 3.93
C ALA A 23 -6.50 7.01 3.41
N ARG A 24 -7.53 6.21 3.68
CA ARG A 24 -8.91 6.44 3.21
C ARG A 24 -9.66 7.41 4.13
N VAL A 25 -9.31 8.69 4.03
CA VAL A 25 -9.92 9.78 4.80
C VAL A 25 -10.43 10.84 3.83
N ALA A 26 -11.65 11.35 4.05
CA ALA A 26 -12.19 12.45 3.24
C ALA A 26 -11.57 13.78 3.68
N THR A 27 -11.29 14.67 2.73
CA THR A 27 -10.62 15.95 3.02
C THR A 27 -11.38 16.79 4.02
N LYS A 28 -12.69 16.96 3.79
CA LYS A 28 -13.58 17.75 4.67
C LYS A 28 -13.62 17.26 6.13
N ASP A 29 -13.37 15.97 6.37
CA ASP A 29 -13.53 15.37 7.70
C ASP A 29 -12.36 15.77 8.63
N PHE A 30 -11.17 16.07 8.07
CA PHE A 30 -10.00 16.46 8.86
C PHE A 30 -9.73 17.96 8.91
N LEU A 31 -10.42 18.79 8.14
CA LEU A 31 -10.23 20.25 8.18
C LEU A 31 -10.48 20.83 9.59
N PRO A 32 -11.55 20.45 10.33
CA PRO A 32 -11.76 20.97 11.68
C PRO A 32 -10.63 20.67 12.68
N PRO A 33 -10.12 19.42 12.81
CA PRO A 33 -8.96 19.18 13.66
C PRO A 33 -7.67 19.83 13.13
N LEU A 34 -7.52 20.04 11.82
CA LEU A 34 -6.38 20.77 11.25
C LEU A 34 -6.40 22.25 11.64
N GLU A 35 -7.56 22.92 11.56
CA GLU A 35 -7.75 24.30 12.03
C GLU A 35 -7.39 24.41 13.52
N ALA A 36 -7.89 23.49 14.34
CA ALA A 36 -7.58 23.45 15.76
C ALA A 36 -6.07 23.24 16.02
N ALA A 37 -5.39 22.42 15.22
CA ALA A 37 -3.95 22.20 15.32
C ALA A 37 -3.14 23.49 15.05
N VAL A 38 -3.58 24.28 14.06
CA VAL A 38 -2.99 25.59 13.76
C VAL A 38 -3.20 26.57 14.91
N GLU A 39 -4.42 26.64 15.47
CA GLU A 39 -4.73 27.46 16.66
C GLU A 39 -3.93 27.03 17.91
N ALA A 40 -3.59 25.74 18.00
CA ALA A 40 -2.71 25.20 19.02
C ALA A 40 -1.24 25.59 18.83
N GLY A 41 -0.88 26.18 17.69
CA GLY A 41 0.47 26.66 17.37
C GLY A 41 1.33 25.67 16.59
N ILE A 42 0.75 24.60 16.05
CA ILE A 42 1.47 23.67 15.16
C ILE A 42 1.67 24.36 13.80
N THR A 43 2.90 24.36 13.31
CA THR A 43 3.30 25.05 12.06
C THR A 43 4.02 24.13 11.08
N TYR A 44 4.23 22.86 11.44
CA TYR A 44 4.93 21.90 10.62
C TYR A 44 4.10 20.62 10.49
N PHE A 45 3.60 20.37 9.28
CA PHE A 45 2.65 19.30 9.01
C PHE A 45 3.15 18.41 7.88
N GLU A 46 2.85 17.13 8.01
CA GLU A 46 2.88 16.23 6.87
C GLU A 46 1.53 16.28 6.14
N ALA A 47 1.53 16.74 4.89
CA ALA A 47 0.34 17.23 4.21
C ALA A 47 0.05 16.54 2.86
N GLY A 48 0.63 15.36 2.62
CA GLY A 48 0.37 14.60 1.40
C GLY A 48 1.49 13.66 0.97
N GLY A 49 1.49 13.29 -0.31
CA GLY A 49 2.38 12.26 -0.84
C GLY A 49 2.09 10.88 -0.25
N GLY A 50 3.10 10.00 -0.21
CA GLY A 50 2.94 8.64 0.27
C GLY A 50 1.78 7.92 -0.44
N ALA A 51 1.02 7.09 0.28
CA ALA A 51 -0.20 6.48 -0.27
C ALA A 51 -1.40 7.45 -0.27
N ARG A 52 -1.28 8.61 0.40
CA ARG A 52 -2.37 9.59 0.49
C ARG A 52 -2.71 10.13 -0.89
N PHE A 53 -1.70 10.37 -1.73
CA PHE A 53 -1.88 10.82 -3.11
C PHE A 53 -2.84 9.89 -3.89
N GLN A 54 -2.52 8.60 -4.03
CA GLN A 54 -3.40 7.69 -4.76
C GLN A 54 -4.73 7.43 -4.05
N SER A 55 -4.74 7.37 -2.70
CA SER A 55 -5.94 7.03 -1.95
C SER A 55 -7.11 7.98 -2.24
N LEU A 56 -6.80 9.24 -2.52
CA LEU A 56 -7.78 10.27 -2.83
C LEU A 56 -8.54 9.93 -4.12
N PHE A 57 -7.79 9.62 -5.18
CA PHE A 57 -8.35 9.21 -6.46
C PHE A 57 -9.02 7.83 -6.40
N PHE A 58 -8.39 6.87 -5.73
CA PHE A 58 -8.81 5.46 -5.77
C PHE A 58 -10.01 5.16 -4.86
N TYR A 59 -10.08 5.84 -3.72
CA TYR A 59 -10.95 5.42 -2.61
C TYR A 59 -11.74 6.56 -1.99
N CYS A 60 -11.35 7.83 -2.17
CA CYS A 60 -12.09 8.96 -1.62
C CYS A 60 -12.96 9.65 -2.67
N ASN A 61 -12.66 9.46 -3.96
CA ASN A 61 -13.23 10.22 -5.07
C ASN A 61 -12.96 11.73 -4.91
N GLU A 62 -11.71 12.07 -4.60
CA GLU A 62 -11.22 13.43 -4.36
C GLU A 62 -9.91 13.63 -5.13
N SER A 63 -9.62 14.89 -5.52
CA SER A 63 -8.34 15.27 -6.12
C SER A 63 -7.28 15.47 -5.03
N ALA A 64 -6.11 14.86 -5.21
CA ALA A 64 -4.97 15.09 -4.31
C ALA A 64 -4.44 16.52 -4.37
N PHE A 65 -4.57 17.18 -5.52
CA PHE A 65 -4.15 18.55 -5.72
C PHE A 65 -5.06 19.53 -4.98
N ASP A 66 -6.37 19.35 -5.13
CA ASP A 66 -7.38 20.18 -4.43
C ASP A 66 -7.26 20.01 -2.91
N MET A 67 -6.95 18.80 -2.44
CA MET A 67 -6.69 18.53 -1.03
C MET A 67 -5.45 19.30 -0.53
N MET A 68 -4.35 19.33 -1.30
CA MET A 68 -3.16 20.10 -0.94
C MET A 68 -3.43 21.61 -0.92
N ASP A 69 -4.21 22.11 -1.88
CA ASP A 69 -4.60 23.52 -1.95
C ASP A 69 -5.48 23.92 -0.74
N GLU A 70 -6.46 23.09 -0.38
CA GLU A 70 -7.29 23.34 0.81
C GLU A 70 -6.47 23.22 2.09
N PHE A 71 -5.56 22.25 2.20
CA PHE A 71 -4.64 22.12 3.34
C PHE A 71 -3.81 23.40 3.50
N ARG A 72 -3.17 23.88 2.42
CA ARG A 72 -2.38 25.11 2.42
C ARG A 72 -3.22 26.33 2.80
N LYS A 73 -4.43 26.43 2.28
CA LYS A 73 -5.36 27.51 2.63
C LYS A 73 -5.73 27.49 4.12
N THR A 74 -5.97 26.32 4.69
CA THR A 74 -6.30 26.14 6.12
C THR A 74 -5.13 26.51 7.03
N VAL A 75 -3.91 26.05 6.72
CA VAL A 75 -2.74 26.27 7.60
C VAL A 75 -2.04 27.61 7.40
N GLY A 76 -2.35 28.31 6.32
CA GLY A 76 -1.72 29.57 5.95
C GLY A 76 -0.37 29.41 5.22
N PRO A 77 0.20 30.52 4.72
CA PRO A 77 1.38 30.50 3.84
C PRO A 77 2.70 30.16 4.56
N ASP A 78 2.79 30.43 5.87
CA ASP A 78 4.04 30.31 6.62
C ASP A 78 4.30 28.89 7.16
N ALA A 79 3.27 28.04 7.16
CA ALA A 79 3.40 26.66 7.63
C ALA A 79 4.34 25.86 6.71
N ASN A 80 5.22 25.05 7.30
CA ASN A 80 6.01 24.09 6.56
C ASN A 80 5.12 22.88 6.24
N LEU A 81 4.83 22.68 4.95
CA LEU A 81 4.10 21.50 4.49
C LEU A 81 5.08 20.53 3.86
N GLN A 82 5.16 19.33 4.43
CA GLN A 82 6.04 18.27 3.94
C GLN A 82 5.22 17.12 3.35
N THR A 83 5.72 16.54 2.26
CA THR A 83 5.17 15.31 1.69
C THR A 83 6.22 14.20 1.65
N LEU A 84 5.78 12.97 1.40
CA LEU A 84 6.65 11.80 1.25
C LEU A 84 6.71 11.36 -0.22
N ALA A 85 7.92 11.25 -0.77
CA ALA A 85 8.23 10.71 -2.09
C ALA A 85 9.20 9.52 -2.00
N ARG A 86 9.15 8.65 -3.00
CA ARG A 86 9.81 7.34 -3.06
C ARG A 86 10.86 7.27 -4.16
N GLY A 87 11.85 8.16 -4.15
CA GLY A 87 12.90 8.20 -5.18
C GLY A 87 12.29 8.23 -6.58
N ILE A 88 12.70 7.27 -7.42
CA ILE A 88 12.22 7.12 -8.80
C ILE A 88 10.73 6.70 -8.93
N ASN A 89 10.08 6.24 -7.86
CA ASN A 89 8.65 5.97 -7.87
C ASN A 89 7.83 7.22 -7.51
N VAL A 90 8.45 8.28 -6.97
CA VAL A 90 7.79 9.48 -6.44
C VAL A 90 6.59 9.14 -5.54
N VAL A 91 5.36 9.41 -5.97
CA VAL A 91 4.14 9.03 -5.26
C VAL A 91 3.46 7.82 -5.86
N ALA A 92 3.91 7.26 -6.99
CA ALA A 92 3.30 6.12 -7.68
C ALA A 92 3.60 4.76 -7.02
N LEU A 93 2.95 3.69 -7.51
CA LEU A 93 3.18 2.31 -7.07
C LEU A 93 4.33 1.62 -7.83
N SER A 94 4.65 2.12 -9.01
CA SER A 94 5.72 1.67 -9.90
C SER A 94 6.72 2.81 -10.13
N GLN A 95 7.88 2.46 -10.70
CA GLN A 95 8.86 3.45 -11.16
C GLN A 95 8.23 4.40 -12.17
N GLN A 96 8.64 5.65 -12.15
CA GLN A 96 8.14 6.68 -13.05
C GLN A 96 9.27 7.13 -13.99
N PRO A 97 8.94 7.48 -15.24
CA PRO A 97 9.92 8.03 -16.17
C PRO A 97 10.36 9.43 -15.74
N ARG A 98 11.52 9.86 -16.28
CA ARG A 98 12.20 11.11 -15.88
C ARG A 98 11.32 12.36 -15.98
N ASP A 99 10.48 12.47 -17.01
CA ASP A 99 9.56 13.59 -17.21
C ASP A 99 8.43 13.61 -16.15
N MET A 100 7.98 12.44 -15.70
CA MET A 100 6.98 12.33 -14.63
C MET A 100 7.56 12.60 -13.24
N ILE A 101 8.83 12.23 -13.00
CA ILE A 101 9.54 12.57 -11.76
C ILE A 101 9.73 14.09 -11.64
N ASP A 102 10.06 14.77 -12.75
CA ASP A 102 10.16 16.23 -12.77
C ASP A 102 8.79 16.88 -12.55
N LEU A 103 7.76 16.38 -13.27
CA LEU A 103 6.39 16.88 -13.15
C LEU A 103 5.85 16.75 -11.72
N HIS A 104 6.20 15.69 -10.99
CA HIS A 104 5.85 15.54 -9.58
C HIS A 104 6.35 16.73 -8.73
N ALA A 105 7.64 17.07 -8.83
CA ALA A 105 8.21 18.19 -8.08
C ALA A 105 7.55 19.53 -8.47
N LYS A 106 7.36 19.75 -9.78
CA LYS A 106 6.66 20.93 -10.30
C LYS A 106 5.25 21.08 -9.73
N MET A 107 4.46 20.01 -9.78
CA MET A 107 3.07 20.01 -9.31
C MET A 107 2.99 20.21 -7.80
N PHE A 108 3.85 19.53 -7.02
CA PHE A 108 3.84 19.69 -5.57
C PHE A 108 4.23 21.11 -5.15
N LYS A 109 5.19 21.74 -5.85
CA LYS A 109 5.50 23.16 -5.66
C LYS A 109 4.29 24.05 -5.96
N LYS A 110 3.62 23.81 -7.10
CA LYS A 110 2.44 24.56 -7.53
C LYS A 110 1.33 24.51 -6.49
N HIS A 111 1.09 23.34 -5.88
CA HIS A 111 0.07 23.11 -4.87
C HIS A 111 0.55 23.36 -3.43
N GLY A 112 1.53 24.26 -3.27
CA GLY A 112 1.88 24.83 -1.98
C GLY A 112 2.70 23.95 -1.04
N ILE A 113 3.31 22.86 -1.52
CA ILE A 113 4.24 22.07 -0.70
C ILE A 113 5.55 22.85 -0.49
N THR A 114 6.12 22.73 0.71
CA THR A 114 7.38 23.36 1.09
C THR A 114 8.55 22.40 0.96
N THR A 115 8.38 21.19 1.50
CA THR A 115 9.44 20.18 1.64
C THR A 115 9.00 18.84 1.06
N ILE A 116 9.89 18.14 0.38
CA ILE A 116 9.68 16.75 -0.02
C ILE A 116 10.70 15.87 0.71
N ARG A 117 10.19 15.00 1.58
CA ARG A 117 10.95 13.90 2.18
C ARG A 117 11.06 12.78 1.16
N ASN A 118 12.26 12.48 0.71
CA ASN A 118 12.52 11.58 -0.39
C ASN A 118 13.36 10.39 0.06
N PHE A 119 12.83 9.17 -0.11
CA PHE A 119 13.51 7.94 0.30
C PHE A 119 13.56 6.91 -0.81
N ASP A 120 14.56 6.03 -0.72
CA ASP A 120 14.60 4.80 -1.49
C ASP A 120 14.56 3.62 -0.51
N ALA A 121 13.73 2.62 -0.80
CA ALA A 121 13.54 1.48 0.09
C ALA A 121 14.78 0.56 0.13
N LEU A 122 15.66 0.64 -0.85
CA LEU A 122 16.91 -0.13 -0.89
C LEU A 122 18.10 0.69 -0.36
N ASN A 123 17.88 1.96 0.03
CA ASN A 123 18.93 2.94 0.28
C ASN A 123 19.93 3.07 -0.90
N ASP A 124 19.46 2.84 -2.13
CA ASP A 124 20.25 3.03 -3.34
C ASP A 124 20.23 4.51 -3.72
N LEU A 125 21.37 5.18 -3.53
CA LEU A 125 21.51 6.61 -3.78
C LEU A 125 21.24 6.99 -5.24
N ARG A 126 21.42 6.07 -6.19
CA ARG A 126 21.13 6.30 -7.62
C ARG A 126 19.65 6.64 -7.82
N ASN A 127 18.76 6.00 -7.07
CA ASN A 127 17.32 6.23 -7.12
C ASN A 127 16.90 7.58 -6.50
N LEU A 128 17.79 8.23 -5.75
CA LEU A 128 17.52 9.51 -5.08
C LEU A 128 18.11 10.72 -5.81
N LYS A 129 19.11 10.51 -6.67
CA LYS A 129 19.84 11.60 -7.32
C LYS A 129 18.91 12.48 -8.17
N TYR A 130 18.32 11.90 -9.21
CA TYR A 130 17.50 12.67 -10.16
C TYR A 130 16.23 13.26 -9.51
N SER A 131 15.57 12.49 -8.64
CA SER A 131 14.40 12.99 -7.89
C SER A 131 14.78 14.14 -6.95
N GLY A 132 15.94 14.06 -6.27
CA GLY A 132 16.48 15.14 -5.46
C GLY A 132 16.79 16.40 -6.26
N GLU A 133 17.43 16.26 -7.42
CA GLU A 133 17.70 17.37 -8.35
C GLU A 133 16.39 18.06 -8.80
N CYS A 134 15.37 17.30 -9.21
CA CYS A 134 14.07 17.86 -9.57
C CYS A 134 13.42 18.63 -8.41
N ILE A 135 13.45 18.11 -7.19
CA ILE A 135 12.91 18.79 -6.00
C ILE A 135 13.58 20.15 -5.83
N THR A 136 14.92 20.20 -5.84
CA THR A 136 15.68 21.45 -5.70
C THR A 136 15.44 22.41 -6.87
N ASN A 137 15.39 21.91 -8.12
CA ASN A 137 15.19 22.72 -9.32
C ASN A 137 13.84 23.47 -9.33
N HIS A 138 12.80 22.87 -8.75
CA HIS A 138 11.49 23.51 -8.59
C HIS A 138 11.37 24.34 -7.29
N GLY A 139 12.48 24.56 -6.58
CA GLY A 139 12.54 25.44 -5.40
C GLY A 139 11.81 24.88 -4.18
N LEU A 140 11.75 23.56 -4.05
CA LEU A 140 11.31 22.86 -2.85
C LEU A 140 12.52 22.50 -1.98
N GLN A 141 12.31 22.34 -0.67
CA GLN A 141 13.32 21.77 0.21
C GLN A 141 13.38 20.25 0.02
N HIS A 142 14.57 19.70 -0.17
CA HIS A 142 14.78 18.27 -0.27
C HIS A 142 15.26 17.71 1.09
N GLN A 143 14.45 16.84 1.70
CA GLN A 143 14.86 16.05 2.85
C GLN A 143 15.22 14.64 2.40
N ILE A 144 16.52 14.36 2.29
CA ILE A 144 17.01 13.05 1.88
C ILE A 144 16.90 12.06 3.04
N VAL A 145 16.54 10.81 2.73
CA VAL A 145 16.22 9.81 3.76
C VAL A 145 17.22 8.65 3.74
N ILE A 146 17.63 8.24 4.93
CA ILE A 146 18.25 6.94 5.23
C ILE A 146 17.17 6.06 5.86
N ALA A 147 16.67 5.07 5.11
CA ALA A 147 15.65 4.15 5.58
C ALA A 147 16.25 3.15 6.58
N MET A 148 15.64 3.06 7.76
CA MET A 148 16.07 2.24 8.89
C MET A 148 15.08 1.12 9.19
N MET A 149 15.59 0.03 9.75
CA MET A 149 14.86 -1.04 10.45
C MET A 149 15.84 -1.88 11.27
N ASP A 150 15.35 -2.82 12.06
CA ASP A 150 16.14 -3.97 12.50
C ASP A 150 15.83 -5.18 11.64
N LEU A 151 16.87 -6.00 11.41
CA LEU A 151 16.71 -7.28 10.73
C LEU A 151 16.07 -8.31 11.67
N PRO A 152 15.33 -9.30 11.12
CA PRO A 152 14.88 -10.44 11.89
C PRO A 152 16.05 -11.13 12.62
N PRO A 153 15.83 -11.74 13.80
CA PRO A 153 16.89 -12.43 14.54
C PRO A 153 17.65 -13.45 13.69
N GLY A 154 18.98 -13.45 13.83
CA GLY A 154 19.89 -14.32 13.09
C GLY A 154 20.26 -13.82 11.69
N CYS A 155 19.86 -12.61 11.31
CA CYS A 155 20.29 -11.95 10.08
C CYS A 155 21.36 -10.88 10.39
N GLU A 156 22.38 -10.79 9.55
CA GLU A 156 23.51 -9.84 9.67
C GLU A 156 23.96 -9.34 8.28
N GLY A 157 24.73 -8.25 8.24
CA GLY A 157 25.33 -7.72 7.01
C GLY A 157 24.76 -6.38 6.52
N ALA A 158 23.62 -5.94 7.06
CA ALA A 158 23.05 -4.62 6.81
C ALA A 158 22.30 -4.11 8.04
N HIS A 159 21.88 -2.84 8.01
CA HIS A 159 21.04 -2.22 9.03
C HIS A 159 21.62 -2.20 10.45
N ASP A 160 22.94 -2.29 10.61
CA ASP A 160 23.63 -1.92 11.84
C ASP A 160 24.04 -0.43 11.83
N THR A 161 24.66 0.05 12.90
CA THR A 161 25.10 1.45 12.99
C THR A 161 26.13 1.80 11.93
N GLU A 162 27.09 0.90 11.63
CA GLU A 162 28.13 1.16 10.64
C GLU A 162 27.54 1.31 9.24
N TYR A 163 26.57 0.45 8.88
CA TYR A 163 25.81 0.52 7.65
C TYR A 163 25.17 1.91 7.47
N TYR A 164 24.44 2.42 8.47
CA TYR A 164 23.79 3.73 8.35
C TYR A 164 24.79 4.89 8.26
N LEU A 165 25.90 4.83 9.00
CA LEU A 165 26.95 5.84 8.91
C LEU A 165 27.68 5.79 7.56
N LYS A 166 27.84 4.61 6.97
CA LYS A 166 28.34 4.46 5.60
C LYS A 166 27.37 5.04 4.58
N THR A 167 26.07 4.75 4.69
CA THR A 167 25.05 5.35 3.83
C THR A 167 25.04 6.88 3.92
N LEU A 168 25.15 7.42 5.15
CA LEU A 168 25.31 8.86 5.34
C LEU A 168 26.57 9.40 4.66
N ARG A 169 27.72 8.71 4.82
CA ARG A 169 28.96 9.12 4.15
C ARG A 169 28.79 9.17 2.64
N ASN A 170 28.16 8.15 2.04
CA ASN A 170 27.90 8.11 0.61
C ASN A 170 27.02 9.30 0.15
N ILE A 171 26.02 9.70 0.96
CA ILE A 171 25.21 10.89 0.69
C ILE A 171 26.07 12.15 0.74
N LEU A 172 26.91 12.32 1.77
CA LEU A 172 27.77 13.50 1.93
C LEU A 172 28.86 13.61 0.87
N ASP A 173 29.35 12.47 0.37
CA ASP A 173 30.34 12.39 -0.71
C ASP A 173 29.70 12.52 -2.10
N SER A 174 28.37 12.55 -2.19
CA SER A 174 27.64 12.72 -3.44
C SER A 174 27.35 14.18 -3.79
N ASP A 175 26.87 14.38 -5.00
CA ASP A 175 26.41 15.67 -5.52
C ASP A 175 24.89 15.86 -5.41
N VAL A 176 24.17 14.97 -4.72
CA VAL A 176 22.73 15.09 -4.55
C VAL A 176 22.43 16.30 -3.66
N PRO A 177 21.70 17.32 -4.14
CA PRO A 177 21.37 18.48 -3.33
C PRO A 177 20.38 18.08 -2.23
N PHE A 178 20.57 18.51 -0.98
CA PHE A 178 19.61 18.31 0.11
C PHE A 178 19.69 19.42 1.16
N ASP A 179 18.59 19.67 1.86
CA ASP A 179 18.47 20.69 2.91
C ASP A 179 18.48 20.07 4.32
N SER A 180 18.05 18.82 4.45
CA SER A 180 18.01 18.09 5.73
C SER A 180 18.10 16.58 5.52
N ILE A 181 18.44 15.86 6.58
CA ILE A 181 18.59 14.39 6.55
C ILE A 181 17.58 13.76 7.49
N CYS A 182 16.83 12.77 7.00
CA CYS A 182 15.90 12.00 7.80
C CYS A 182 16.34 10.55 7.94
N PHE A 183 16.30 10.03 9.16
CA PHE A 183 16.41 8.62 9.49
C PHE A 183 14.98 8.08 9.63
N LYS A 184 14.59 7.09 8.81
CA LYS A 184 13.18 6.66 8.71
C LYS A 184 13.00 5.19 9.05
N ASP A 185 12.53 4.89 10.26
CA ASP A 185 12.07 3.56 10.67
C ASP A 185 10.56 3.41 10.47
N ALA A 186 10.14 3.03 9.26
CA ALA A 186 8.72 2.85 8.93
C ALA A 186 8.05 1.68 9.66
N SER A 187 8.84 0.80 10.29
CA SER A 187 8.37 -0.43 10.95
C SER A 187 8.33 -0.31 12.47
N GLY A 188 9.04 0.66 13.05
CA GLY A 188 9.22 0.79 14.50
C GLY A 188 10.12 -0.28 15.10
N THR A 189 10.96 -0.94 14.29
CA THR A 189 11.76 -2.10 14.73
C THR A 189 13.15 -1.75 15.20
N ALA A 190 13.69 -0.58 14.84
CA ALA A 190 15.08 -0.24 15.08
C ALA A 190 15.41 -0.26 16.59
N ASN A 191 16.46 -0.95 17.01
CA ASN A 191 16.81 -0.98 18.43
C ASN A 191 17.08 0.46 18.97
N PRO A 192 16.53 0.87 20.13
CA PRO A 192 16.77 2.22 20.68
C PRO A 192 18.24 2.60 20.85
N ARG A 193 19.12 1.64 21.23
CA ARG A 193 20.56 1.91 21.32
C ARG A 193 21.19 2.10 19.95
N LYS A 194 20.75 1.35 18.95
CA LYS A 194 21.20 1.51 17.56
C LYS A 194 20.81 2.89 17.03
N VAL A 195 19.60 3.34 17.34
CA VAL A 195 19.15 4.70 17.02
C VAL A 195 20.07 5.73 17.69
N HIS A 196 20.30 5.64 19.00
CA HIS A 196 21.22 6.55 19.71
C HIS A 196 22.60 6.62 19.06
N GLU A 197 23.26 5.47 18.87
CA GLU A 197 24.62 5.42 18.33
C GLU A 197 24.69 5.90 16.87
N THR A 198 23.66 5.61 16.07
CA THR A 198 23.57 6.09 14.69
C THR A 198 23.42 7.61 14.64
N ILE A 199 22.48 8.18 15.40
CA ILE A 199 22.27 9.63 15.41
C ILE A 199 23.49 10.38 15.97
N LYS A 200 24.07 9.87 17.05
CA LYS A 200 25.30 10.42 17.64
C LYS A 200 26.50 10.36 16.69
N GLY A 201 26.62 9.27 15.92
CA GLY A 201 27.63 9.16 14.87
C GLY A 201 27.37 10.14 13.73
N ALA A 202 26.12 10.20 13.25
CA ALA A 202 25.70 11.10 12.19
C ALA A 202 25.96 12.56 12.55
N ARG A 203 25.60 12.98 13.77
CA ARG A 203 25.80 14.35 14.23
C ARG A 203 27.25 14.82 14.18
N LYS A 204 28.22 13.91 14.36
CA LYS A 204 29.66 14.19 14.24
C LYS A 204 30.14 14.31 12.80
N MET A 205 29.40 13.76 11.84
CA MET A 205 29.76 13.75 10.42
C MET A 205 29.24 14.98 9.66
N VAL A 206 28.15 15.57 10.13
CA VAL A 206 27.50 16.71 9.47
C VAL A 206 27.74 18.03 10.19
N PRO A 207 27.79 19.17 9.47
CA PRO A 207 27.85 20.51 10.08
C PRO A 207 26.76 20.71 11.15
N GLU A 208 27.03 21.53 12.17
CA GLU A 208 26.10 21.76 13.28
C GLU A 208 24.72 22.25 12.80
N ALA A 209 24.69 23.09 11.76
CA ALA A 209 23.45 23.63 11.19
C ALA A 209 22.63 22.60 10.37
N THR A 210 23.19 21.44 10.04
CA THR A 210 22.46 20.43 9.28
C THR A 210 21.39 19.80 10.16
N ILE A 211 20.13 19.91 9.73
CA ILE A 211 19.00 19.32 10.45
C ILE A 211 18.97 17.81 10.28
N LEU A 212 18.99 17.10 11.41
CA LEU A 212 18.74 15.67 11.52
C LEU A 212 17.33 15.41 12.04
N HIS A 213 16.60 14.52 11.36
CA HIS A 213 15.20 14.22 11.64
C HIS A 213 15.01 12.71 11.84
N LEU A 214 14.41 12.26 12.94
CA LEU A 214 14.00 10.86 13.10
C LEU A 214 12.49 10.69 12.88
N HIS A 215 12.14 9.74 12.02
CA HIS A 215 10.79 9.21 11.86
C HIS A 215 10.76 7.78 12.40
N THR A 216 9.79 7.44 13.25
CA THR A 216 9.52 6.05 13.63
C THR A 216 8.04 5.80 13.94
N HIS A 217 7.64 4.52 13.92
CA HIS A 217 6.31 4.06 14.28
C HIS A 217 6.32 3.33 15.62
N ASP A 218 5.23 3.41 16.37
CA ASP A 218 5.08 2.78 17.68
C ASP A 218 4.62 1.31 17.62
N THR A 219 4.69 0.68 16.44
CA THR A 219 4.09 -0.65 16.19
C THR A 219 4.72 -1.71 17.07
N ALA A 220 6.02 -1.63 17.33
CA ALA A 220 6.73 -2.53 18.24
C ALA A 220 6.71 -2.07 19.72
N GLY A 221 6.12 -0.90 20.01
CA GLY A 221 6.03 -0.32 21.35
C GLY A 221 7.35 0.20 21.91
N THR A 222 8.30 0.57 21.04
CA THR A 222 9.63 1.08 21.46
C THR A 222 9.93 2.48 20.96
N ALA A 223 8.99 3.15 20.29
CA ALA A 223 9.27 4.39 19.57
C ALA A 223 9.59 5.58 20.47
N VAL A 224 8.93 5.71 21.62
CA VAL A 224 9.31 6.73 22.62
C VAL A 224 10.76 6.54 23.06
N SER A 225 11.19 5.30 23.31
CA SER A 225 12.59 5.00 23.67
C SER A 225 13.56 5.29 22.52
N GLN A 226 13.17 5.03 21.27
CA GLN A 226 13.96 5.39 20.09
C GLN A 226 14.11 6.91 19.98
N TYR A 227 13.04 7.69 20.17
CA TYR A 227 13.10 9.15 20.18
C TYR A 227 13.97 9.69 21.31
N MET A 228 13.85 9.15 22.52
CA MET A 228 14.74 9.53 23.62
C MET A 228 16.21 9.25 23.29
N GLY A 229 16.51 8.09 22.71
CA GLY A 229 17.86 7.75 22.24
C GLY A 229 18.37 8.71 21.16
N ALA A 230 17.52 9.12 20.21
CA ALA A 230 17.86 10.07 19.17
C ALA A 230 18.11 11.48 19.72
N ILE A 231 17.27 11.94 20.66
CA ILE A 231 17.42 13.23 21.35
C ILE A 231 18.73 13.29 22.10
N GLU A 232 19.07 12.26 22.85
CA GLU A 232 20.38 12.14 23.51
C GLU A 232 21.55 12.08 22.51
N GLY A 233 21.31 11.50 21.32
CA GLY A 233 22.24 11.46 20.20
C GLY A 233 22.41 12.79 19.46
N GLY A 234 21.56 13.79 19.73
CA GLY A 234 21.60 15.11 19.09
C GLY A 234 20.73 15.24 17.83
N ILE A 235 19.56 14.59 17.81
CA ILE A 235 18.53 14.85 16.79
C ILE A 235 17.93 16.25 16.95
N ASP A 236 17.52 16.87 15.85
CA ASP A 236 16.87 18.19 15.85
C ASP A 236 15.35 18.08 15.78
N ARG A 237 14.86 17.10 15.00
CA ARG A 237 13.44 16.89 14.68
C ARG A 237 12.97 15.46 14.90
N ILE A 238 11.72 15.31 15.31
CA ILE A 238 11.03 14.02 15.40
C ILE A 238 9.61 14.09 14.78
N ASP A 239 9.06 12.96 14.36
CA ASP A 239 7.67 12.89 13.89
C ASP A 239 6.71 12.46 15.02
N LEU A 240 5.62 13.18 15.21
CA LEU A 240 4.59 12.85 16.21
C LEU A 240 3.20 12.88 15.58
N ALA A 241 2.27 12.14 16.16
CA ALA A 241 0.87 12.17 15.78
C ALA A 241 -0.02 12.50 16.99
N MET A 242 -1.29 12.76 16.75
CA MET A 242 -2.32 13.00 17.75
C MET A 242 -3.31 11.83 17.80
N SER A 243 -3.87 11.59 18.97
CA SER A 243 -5.02 10.69 19.12
C SER A 243 -6.19 11.19 18.25
N PRO A 244 -6.93 10.30 17.54
CA PRO A 244 -6.95 8.83 17.67
C PRO A 244 -6.06 8.07 16.67
N VAL A 245 -5.15 8.75 15.97
CA VAL A 245 -4.28 8.14 14.93
C VAL A 245 -2.80 8.01 15.34
N SER A 246 -2.49 8.34 16.59
CA SER A 246 -1.20 8.07 17.25
C SER A 246 -1.16 6.69 17.92
N GLY A 247 0.05 6.22 18.23
CA GLY A 247 0.31 4.93 18.86
C GLY A 247 -0.01 3.73 17.95
N GLY A 248 0.29 2.53 18.44
CA GLY A 248 0.09 1.31 17.66
C GLY A 248 0.81 1.40 16.31
N THR A 249 0.07 1.30 15.21
CA THR A 249 0.65 1.39 13.85
C THR A 249 1.08 2.80 13.45
N GLY A 250 0.75 3.86 14.19
CA GLY A 250 1.13 5.25 13.91
C GLY A 250 2.41 5.69 14.64
N GLN A 251 2.68 6.99 14.65
CA GLN A 251 3.77 7.61 15.42
C GLN A 251 3.39 7.73 16.91
N PRO A 252 4.36 7.85 17.82
CA PRO A 252 4.11 8.29 19.18
C PRO A 252 3.27 9.56 19.25
N ASP A 253 2.46 9.62 20.31
CA ASP A 253 1.56 10.72 20.55
C ASP A 253 2.30 11.99 21.03
N ILE A 254 1.84 13.18 20.61
CA ILE A 254 2.43 14.48 21.02
C ILE A 254 2.45 14.62 22.54
N LEU A 255 1.33 14.35 23.22
CA LEU A 255 1.21 14.47 24.68
C LEU A 255 2.05 13.40 25.39
N THR A 256 2.15 12.21 24.81
CA THR A 256 3.02 11.14 25.33
C THR A 256 4.49 11.54 25.27
N MET A 257 4.95 12.07 24.14
CA MET A 257 6.34 12.51 24.01
C MET A 257 6.63 13.72 24.89
N TRP A 258 5.71 14.68 24.97
CA TRP A 258 5.80 15.79 25.93
C TRP A 258 5.93 15.30 27.37
N HIS A 259 5.17 14.28 27.75
CA HIS A 259 5.27 13.66 29.07
C HIS A 259 6.63 12.98 29.28
N ALA A 260 7.14 12.26 28.29
CA ALA A 260 8.42 11.57 28.35
C ALA A 260 9.62 12.52 28.56
N LEU A 261 9.52 13.77 28.08
CA LEU A 261 10.57 14.78 28.24
C LEU A 261 10.58 15.47 29.60
N LYS A 262 9.60 15.23 30.48
CA LYS A 262 9.55 15.83 31.82
C LYS A 262 10.77 15.44 32.65
N GLY A 263 11.42 16.43 33.26
CA GLY A 263 12.63 16.22 34.06
C GLY A 263 13.92 16.14 33.25
N THR A 264 13.84 16.22 31.91
CA THR A 264 15.01 16.33 31.03
C THR A 264 15.35 17.78 30.72
N ASP A 265 16.46 18.00 30.00
CA ASP A 265 16.87 19.30 29.49
C ASP A 265 16.15 19.70 28.19
N TYR A 266 15.19 18.90 27.72
CA TYR A 266 14.51 19.07 26.44
C TYR A 266 13.02 19.42 26.60
N THR A 267 12.44 20.04 25.58
CA THR A 267 11.00 20.40 25.53
C THR A 267 10.49 20.39 24.10
N LEU A 268 9.20 20.09 23.89
CA LEU A 268 8.51 20.32 22.61
C LEU A 268 8.01 21.78 22.47
N ASP A 269 8.00 22.53 23.57
CA ASP A 269 7.50 23.92 23.63
C ASP A 269 6.04 24.05 23.17
N ILE A 270 5.16 23.25 23.79
CA ILE A 270 3.72 23.20 23.49
C ILE A 270 2.88 23.52 24.72
N ASP A 271 1.64 23.94 24.48
CA ASP A 271 0.58 24.00 25.47
C ASP A 271 -0.23 22.68 25.45
N PRO A 272 -0.09 21.80 26.46
CA PRO A 272 -0.76 20.49 26.45
C PRO A 272 -2.28 20.61 26.49
N ASP A 273 -2.85 21.66 27.09
CA ASP A 273 -4.31 21.83 27.16
C ASP A 273 -4.90 22.15 25.78
N LYS A 274 -4.17 22.89 24.95
CA LYS A 274 -4.54 23.11 23.55
C LYS A 274 -4.48 21.82 22.75
N ILE A 275 -3.43 21.02 22.91
CA ILE A 275 -3.31 19.74 22.18
C ILE A 275 -4.44 18.78 22.59
N ILE A 276 -4.78 18.69 23.88
CA ILE A 276 -5.94 17.92 24.35
C ILE A 276 -7.21 18.38 23.61
N LYS A 277 -7.41 19.69 23.45
CA LYS A 277 -8.57 20.23 22.73
C LYS A 277 -8.59 19.81 21.25
N VAL A 278 -7.43 19.79 20.58
CA VAL A 278 -7.31 19.32 19.20
C VAL A 278 -7.70 17.85 19.12
N GLU A 279 -7.21 17.00 20.02
CA GLU A 279 -7.53 15.57 20.06
C GLU A 279 -9.01 15.28 20.30
N GLU A 280 -9.68 16.08 21.15
CA GLU A 280 -11.13 15.99 21.34
C GLU A 280 -11.89 16.24 20.02
N ILE A 281 -11.51 17.30 19.29
CA ILE A 281 -12.11 17.64 17.98
C ILE A 281 -11.80 16.53 16.96
N PHE A 282 -10.57 16.02 16.97
CA PHE A 282 -10.15 14.93 16.10
C PHE A 282 -10.99 13.67 16.36
N ALA A 283 -11.13 13.26 17.61
CA ALA A 283 -11.91 12.09 17.98
C ALA A 283 -13.38 12.23 17.55
N GLU A 284 -13.97 13.42 17.73
CA GLU A 284 -15.35 13.70 17.32
C GLU A 284 -15.51 13.66 15.79
N SER A 285 -14.60 14.29 15.02
CA SER A 285 -14.61 14.26 13.55
C SER A 285 -14.54 12.84 12.97
N PHE A 286 -13.90 11.91 13.67
CA PHE A 286 -13.69 10.54 13.22
C PHE A 286 -14.58 9.51 13.91
N LYS A 287 -15.58 9.93 14.70
CA LYS A 287 -16.44 9.02 15.48
C LYS A 287 -17.14 7.94 14.66
N ASP A 288 -17.42 8.19 13.38
CA ASP A 288 -18.11 7.26 12.48
C ASP A 288 -17.14 6.36 11.69
N TYR A 289 -15.84 6.65 11.70
CA TYR A 289 -14.84 5.82 11.01
C TYR A 289 -14.67 4.48 11.72
N PHE A 290 -14.46 3.42 10.93
CA PHE A 290 -14.04 2.13 11.47
C PHE A 290 -12.53 2.15 11.75
N PHE A 291 -12.16 1.81 12.99
CA PHE A 291 -10.78 1.67 13.42
C PHE A 291 -10.44 0.18 13.52
N PRO A 292 -9.57 -0.36 12.64
CA PRO A 292 -9.11 -1.74 12.76
C PRO A 292 -8.43 -1.94 14.12
N PRO A 293 -8.81 -2.96 14.93
CA PRO A 293 -8.25 -3.14 16.27
C PRO A 293 -6.71 -3.17 16.30
N GLU A 294 -6.10 -3.87 15.35
CA GLU A 294 -4.65 -4.00 15.22
C GLU A 294 -3.94 -2.68 14.93
N SER A 295 -4.63 -1.69 14.34
CA SER A 295 -4.02 -0.39 14.03
C SER A 295 -3.69 0.41 15.29
N ARG A 296 -4.36 0.13 16.41
CA ARG A 296 -4.23 0.85 17.69
C ARG A 296 -3.51 0.04 18.76
N MET A 297 -2.90 -1.08 18.39
CA MET A 297 -2.24 -1.99 19.32
C MET A 297 -0.75 -2.11 19.00
N VAL A 298 0.04 -2.29 20.06
CA VAL A 298 1.42 -2.74 19.93
C VAL A 298 1.43 -4.21 19.51
N SER A 299 2.29 -4.55 18.56
CA SER A 299 2.59 -5.91 18.13
C SER A 299 4.06 -6.24 18.43
N PRO A 300 4.34 -7.00 19.49
CA PRO A 300 5.71 -7.38 19.86
C PRO A 300 6.36 -8.36 18.87
N LEU A 301 5.61 -8.84 17.86
CA LEU A 301 6.11 -9.73 16.82
C LEU A 301 6.76 -8.99 15.65
N ILE A 302 6.55 -7.67 15.53
CA ILE A 302 7.07 -6.86 14.41
C ILE A 302 8.59 -6.88 14.30
N PRO A 303 9.39 -6.89 15.39
CA PRO A 303 10.85 -7.05 15.28
C PRO A 303 11.31 -8.36 14.62
N PHE A 304 10.45 -9.38 14.56
CA PHE A 304 10.76 -10.66 13.91
C PHE A 304 10.39 -10.66 12.42
N SER A 305 9.56 -9.71 11.99
CA SER A 305 9.01 -9.60 10.65
C SER A 305 8.64 -8.14 10.44
N PRO A 306 9.57 -7.33 9.89
CA PRO A 306 9.53 -5.86 9.96
C PRO A 306 8.40 -5.31 9.07
N MET A 307 7.15 -5.50 9.47
CA MET A 307 5.97 -5.04 8.76
C MET A 307 5.66 -3.59 9.18
N PRO A 308 5.68 -2.61 8.25
CA PRO A 308 5.26 -1.24 8.53
C PRO A 308 3.80 -1.16 8.95
N GLY A 309 3.47 -0.19 9.80
CA GLY A 309 2.12 -0.02 10.33
C GLY A 309 1.04 0.10 9.23
N GLY A 310 1.22 0.99 8.26
CA GLY A 310 0.27 1.14 7.15
C GLY A 310 0.16 -0.09 6.22
N ALA A 311 1.22 -0.90 6.13
CA ALA A 311 1.19 -2.15 5.38
C ALA A 311 0.48 -3.26 6.17
N LEU A 312 0.67 -3.32 7.49
CA LEU A 312 -0.04 -4.21 8.41
C LEU A 312 -1.55 -4.05 8.26
N THR A 313 -2.05 -2.83 8.49
CA THR A 313 -3.48 -2.54 8.46
C THR A 313 -4.08 -2.79 7.08
N ALA A 314 -3.40 -2.40 6.01
CA ALA A 314 -3.88 -2.63 4.65
C ALA A 314 -4.01 -4.14 4.33
N ASN A 315 -3.02 -4.94 4.72
CA ASN A 315 -2.97 -6.36 4.42
C ASN A 315 -3.97 -7.16 5.28
N THR A 316 -4.12 -6.84 6.56
CA THR A 316 -5.12 -7.48 7.41
C THR A 316 -6.55 -7.16 6.97
N MET A 317 -6.82 -5.93 6.53
CA MET A 317 -8.12 -5.55 5.95
C MET A 317 -8.42 -6.34 4.68
N MET A 318 -7.45 -6.46 3.77
CA MET A 318 -7.62 -7.29 2.58
C MET A 318 -7.86 -8.76 2.95
N MET A 319 -7.08 -9.32 3.87
CA MET A 319 -7.25 -10.70 4.30
C MET A 319 -8.61 -10.96 4.97
N ARG A 320 -9.23 -9.94 5.57
CA ARG A 320 -10.64 -10.02 6.02
C ARG A 320 -11.59 -10.11 4.84
N ASP A 321 -11.44 -9.21 3.87
CA ASP A 321 -12.30 -9.16 2.69
C ASP A 321 -12.23 -10.48 1.87
N THR A 322 -11.05 -11.12 1.84
CA THR A 322 -10.86 -12.41 1.15
C THR A 322 -11.09 -13.64 2.04
N GLY A 323 -11.41 -13.48 3.33
CA GLY A 323 -11.63 -14.61 4.25
C GLY A 323 -10.35 -15.37 4.67
N THR A 324 -9.17 -14.83 4.36
CA THR A 324 -7.87 -15.47 4.62
C THR A 324 -7.15 -14.99 5.88
N LEU A 325 -7.76 -14.13 6.70
CA LEU A 325 -7.11 -13.54 7.90
C LEU A 325 -6.53 -14.58 8.86
N HIS A 326 -7.15 -15.76 8.96
CA HIS A 326 -6.66 -16.88 9.78
C HIS A 326 -5.25 -17.36 9.39
N LEU A 327 -4.77 -17.07 8.18
CA LEU A 327 -3.41 -17.38 7.71
C LEU A 327 -2.36 -16.34 8.14
N TYR A 328 -2.77 -15.17 8.63
CA TYR A 328 -1.87 -14.06 8.94
C TYR A 328 -0.67 -14.45 9.83
N PRO A 329 -0.83 -15.23 10.92
CA PRO A 329 0.31 -15.67 11.73
C PRO A 329 1.36 -16.46 10.95
N GLN A 330 0.94 -17.26 9.96
CA GLN A 330 1.84 -18.03 9.11
C GLN A 330 2.57 -17.12 8.11
N VAL A 331 1.85 -16.15 7.53
CA VAL A 331 2.41 -15.17 6.58
C VAL A 331 3.48 -14.30 7.24
N ILE A 332 3.21 -13.80 8.44
CA ILE A 332 4.18 -12.97 9.18
C ILE A 332 5.44 -13.76 9.54
N LYS A 333 5.30 -15.02 9.95
CA LYS A 333 6.45 -15.90 10.20
C LYS A 333 7.26 -16.16 8.93
N GLU A 334 6.58 -16.37 7.81
CA GLU A 334 7.23 -16.62 6.52
C GLU A 334 7.96 -15.39 5.97
N MET A 335 7.43 -14.19 6.25
CA MET A 335 8.06 -12.94 5.83
C MET A 335 9.49 -12.77 6.38
N SER A 336 9.82 -13.32 7.55
CA SER A 336 11.19 -13.33 8.07
C SER A 336 12.18 -14.05 7.14
N GLU A 337 11.74 -15.14 6.48
CA GLU A 337 12.55 -15.86 5.49
C GLU A 337 12.68 -15.06 4.20
N VAL A 338 11.57 -14.48 3.73
CA VAL A 338 11.56 -13.66 2.52
C VAL A 338 12.48 -12.44 2.63
N VAL A 339 12.52 -11.78 3.80
CA VAL A 339 13.46 -10.69 4.10
C VAL A 339 14.90 -11.20 4.08
N ARG A 340 15.16 -12.34 4.73
CA ARG A 340 16.50 -12.96 4.83
C ARG A 340 17.12 -13.24 3.46
N LEU A 341 16.31 -13.74 2.53
CA LEU A 341 16.79 -14.13 1.21
C LEU A 341 16.73 -12.99 0.18
N GLY A 342 16.09 -11.86 0.52
CA GLY A 342 15.76 -10.78 -0.40
C GLY A 342 16.74 -9.61 -0.42
N GLY A 343 17.96 -9.76 0.12
CA GLY A 343 18.99 -8.71 0.09
C GLY A 343 18.80 -7.56 1.08
N PHE A 344 17.93 -7.72 2.08
CA PHE A 344 17.71 -6.76 3.17
C PHE A 344 17.30 -5.34 2.77
N GLY A 345 16.50 -5.16 1.72
CA GLY A 345 15.84 -3.87 1.48
C GLY A 345 15.05 -3.41 2.72
N ALA A 346 15.10 -2.11 3.04
CA ALA A 346 14.32 -1.55 4.13
C ALA A 346 12.83 -1.83 3.91
N SER A 347 12.19 -2.39 4.91
CA SER A 347 10.76 -2.73 4.81
C SER A 347 9.94 -1.44 4.92
N VAL A 348 9.75 -0.80 3.78
CA VAL A 348 8.93 0.38 3.54
C VAL A 348 8.36 0.24 2.12
N THR A 349 7.30 0.96 1.77
CA THR A 349 6.71 0.88 0.43
C THR A 349 7.75 1.21 -0.66
N PRO A 350 7.87 0.42 -1.74
CA PRO A 350 7.05 -0.74 -2.08
C PRO A 350 7.56 -2.10 -1.53
N VAL A 351 8.80 -2.17 -1.06
CA VAL A 351 9.48 -3.39 -0.60
C VAL A 351 8.72 -4.14 0.49
N SER A 352 8.11 -3.44 1.45
CA SER A 352 7.29 -4.09 2.49
C SER A 352 6.12 -4.89 1.92
N GLN A 353 5.54 -4.44 0.80
CA GLN A 353 4.49 -5.19 0.10
C GLN A 353 5.08 -6.37 -0.66
N PHE A 354 6.26 -6.23 -1.26
CA PHE A 354 6.93 -7.34 -1.94
C PHE A 354 7.20 -8.50 -0.97
N TYR A 355 7.70 -8.17 0.23
CA TYR A 355 7.95 -9.15 1.27
C TYR A 355 6.69 -9.87 1.73
N PHE A 356 5.61 -9.14 2.03
CA PHE A 356 4.37 -9.80 2.43
C PHE A 356 3.75 -10.60 1.30
N GLN A 357 3.73 -10.08 0.06
CA GLN A 357 3.12 -10.77 -1.07
C GLN A 357 3.82 -12.10 -1.35
N GLN A 358 5.16 -12.09 -1.36
CA GLN A 358 5.92 -13.32 -1.51
C GLN A 358 5.65 -14.29 -0.34
N ALA A 359 5.60 -13.79 0.90
CA ALA A 359 5.27 -14.62 2.07
C ALA A 359 3.84 -15.20 1.99
N TYR A 360 2.88 -14.42 1.52
CA TYR A 360 1.50 -14.84 1.31
C TYR A 360 1.41 -15.94 0.24
N LEU A 361 2.12 -15.80 -0.88
CA LEU A 361 2.21 -16.86 -1.90
C LEU A 361 2.88 -18.11 -1.36
N ASN A 362 3.95 -17.98 -0.57
CA ASN A 362 4.64 -19.12 0.06
C ASN A 362 3.70 -19.90 0.99
N VAL A 363 2.83 -19.22 1.74
CA VAL A 363 1.85 -19.86 2.63
C VAL A 363 0.68 -20.49 1.86
N THR A 364 0.17 -19.81 0.84
CA THR A 364 -1.05 -20.25 0.13
C THR A 364 -0.78 -21.26 -0.98
N LEU A 365 0.35 -21.16 -1.68
CA LEU A 365 0.69 -22.01 -2.83
C LEU A 365 1.84 -22.99 -2.52
N GLY A 366 2.56 -22.76 -1.43
CA GLY A 366 3.75 -23.50 -1.02
C GLY A 366 5.03 -22.70 -1.27
N LYS A 367 6.01 -22.88 -0.38
CA LYS A 367 7.26 -22.12 -0.36
C LYS A 367 7.95 -22.09 -1.71
N TRP A 368 8.23 -20.89 -2.20
CA TRP A 368 9.02 -20.61 -3.40
C TRP A 368 8.54 -21.32 -4.68
N LYS A 369 7.30 -21.82 -4.71
CA LYS A 369 6.73 -22.38 -5.95
C LYS A 369 6.46 -21.32 -7.00
N LYS A 370 6.07 -20.13 -6.55
CA LYS A 370 5.79 -18.96 -7.39
C LYS A 370 6.49 -17.74 -6.83
N ILE A 371 7.30 -17.09 -7.65
CA ILE A 371 7.88 -15.79 -7.35
C ILE A 371 6.84 -14.70 -7.64
N ASN A 372 6.62 -13.84 -6.65
CA ASN A 372 5.89 -12.60 -6.85
C ASN A 372 6.72 -11.72 -7.81
N PRO A 373 6.13 -11.22 -8.92
CA PRO A 373 6.88 -10.46 -9.92
C PRO A 373 7.62 -9.24 -9.36
N SER A 374 7.03 -8.53 -8.39
CA SER A 374 7.63 -7.33 -7.81
C SER A 374 8.81 -7.67 -6.91
N TYR A 375 8.68 -8.72 -6.09
CA TYR A 375 9.81 -9.27 -5.32
C TYR A 375 10.92 -9.78 -6.25
N GLY A 376 10.57 -10.52 -7.30
CA GLY A 376 11.51 -11.02 -8.29
C GLY A 376 12.26 -9.90 -9.01
N ASN A 377 11.55 -8.87 -9.50
CA ASN A 377 12.17 -7.70 -10.12
C ASN A 377 13.11 -6.98 -9.14
N MET A 378 12.78 -6.92 -7.84
CA MET A 378 13.66 -6.32 -6.83
C MET A 378 14.97 -7.10 -6.68
N VAL A 379 14.89 -8.43 -6.49
CA VAL A 379 16.11 -9.26 -6.34
C VAL A 379 16.92 -9.39 -7.62
N LEU A 380 16.29 -9.13 -8.78
CA LEU A 380 16.96 -9.05 -10.08
C LEU A 380 17.57 -7.67 -10.36
N GLY A 381 17.42 -6.68 -9.48
CA GLY A 381 18.03 -5.35 -9.61
C GLY A 381 17.19 -4.31 -10.36
N TYR A 382 16.01 -4.68 -10.87
CA TYR A 382 15.14 -3.75 -11.60
C TYR A 382 14.55 -2.64 -10.73
N PHE A 383 14.61 -2.74 -9.39
CA PHE A 383 14.24 -1.67 -8.47
C PHE A 383 15.42 -0.88 -7.90
N GLY A 384 16.66 -1.24 -8.27
CA GLY A 384 17.88 -0.73 -7.66
C GLY A 384 18.69 -1.85 -7.00
N GLN A 385 19.82 -1.48 -6.41
CA GLN A 385 20.70 -2.40 -5.70
C GLN A 385 20.22 -2.60 -4.27
N THR A 386 20.03 -3.86 -3.88
CA THR A 386 19.73 -4.21 -2.50
C THR A 386 20.94 -3.95 -1.59
N PRO A 387 20.74 -3.67 -0.27
CA PRO A 387 21.82 -3.42 0.68
C PRO A 387 22.91 -4.50 0.71
N VAL A 388 22.52 -5.76 0.51
CA VAL A 388 23.45 -6.88 0.26
C VAL A 388 22.94 -7.71 -0.92
N GLU A 389 23.82 -8.54 -1.48
CA GLU A 389 23.44 -9.49 -2.53
C GLU A 389 22.33 -10.43 -2.03
N PRO A 390 21.21 -10.57 -2.77
CA PRO A 390 20.17 -11.54 -2.44
C PRO A 390 20.65 -12.99 -2.56
N ASP A 391 19.89 -13.92 -2.00
CA ASP A 391 20.24 -15.34 -2.08
C ASP A 391 20.31 -15.82 -3.54
N PRO A 392 21.40 -16.50 -3.95
CA PRO A 392 21.64 -16.84 -5.36
C PRO A 392 20.60 -17.81 -5.93
N GLU A 393 20.01 -18.70 -5.11
CA GLU A 393 18.96 -19.60 -5.59
C GLU A 393 17.65 -18.85 -5.81
N ILE A 394 17.36 -17.84 -4.98
CA ILE A 394 16.20 -16.95 -5.19
C ILE A 394 16.38 -16.09 -6.43
N VAL A 395 17.57 -15.53 -6.67
CA VAL A 395 17.89 -14.78 -7.89
C VAL A 395 17.70 -15.66 -9.14
N LYS A 396 18.23 -16.89 -9.11
CA LYS A 396 18.08 -17.85 -10.21
C LYS A 396 16.62 -18.21 -10.46
N LEU A 397 15.85 -18.47 -9.40
CA LEU A 397 14.43 -18.78 -9.48
C LEU A 397 13.63 -17.61 -10.07
N ALA A 398 13.90 -16.39 -9.62
CA ALA A 398 13.27 -15.18 -10.16
C ALA A 398 13.60 -14.98 -11.63
N ALA A 399 14.86 -15.16 -12.04
CA ALA A 399 15.28 -15.03 -13.43
C ALA A 399 14.55 -16.02 -14.35
N VAL A 400 14.43 -17.28 -13.92
CA VAL A 400 13.74 -18.34 -14.68
C VAL A 400 12.23 -18.11 -14.75
N GLN A 401 11.58 -17.80 -13.63
CA GLN A 401 10.11 -17.67 -13.61
C GLN A 401 9.60 -16.38 -14.27
N LEU A 402 10.40 -15.31 -14.25
CA LEU A 402 10.04 -14.03 -14.86
C LEU A 402 10.59 -13.85 -16.28
N ASP A 403 11.40 -14.80 -16.76
CA ASP A 403 12.11 -14.72 -18.04
C ASP A 403 12.90 -13.41 -18.18
N LYS A 404 13.67 -13.09 -17.13
CA LYS A 404 14.43 -11.84 -17.03
C LYS A 404 15.86 -12.09 -16.54
N PRO A 405 16.87 -11.43 -17.14
CA PRO A 405 18.23 -11.49 -16.62
C PRO A 405 18.37 -10.67 -15.34
N VAL A 406 19.50 -10.85 -14.65
CA VAL A 406 19.93 -9.92 -13.60
C VAL A 406 20.28 -8.58 -14.26
N PHE A 407 19.69 -7.51 -13.74
CA PHE A 407 19.88 -6.14 -14.18
C PHE A 407 20.85 -5.41 -13.26
N LYS A 408 21.82 -4.69 -13.82
CA LYS A 408 22.86 -3.97 -13.06
C LYS A 408 22.96 -2.48 -13.38
N ASP A 409 22.28 -2.04 -14.43
CA ASP A 409 22.30 -0.64 -14.86
C ASP A 409 21.37 0.21 -13.96
N ASP A 410 21.11 1.45 -14.35
CA ASP A 410 20.26 2.37 -13.60
C ASP A 410 18.77 2.12 -13.92
N PRO A 411 17.92 1.79 -12.94
CA PRO A 411 16.49 1.60 -13.18
C PRO A 411 15.78 2.82 -13.76
N LEU A 412 16.32 4.02 -13.55
CA LEU A 412 15.76 5.27 -14.07
C LEU A 412 15.77 5.34 -15.61
N ASP A 413 16.66 4.58 -16.26
CA ASP A 413 16.83 4.58 -17.72
C ASP A 413 16.02 3.47 -18.42
N LEU A 414 15.23 2.70 -17.67
CA LEU A 414 14.39 1.63 -18.22
C LEU A 414 13.10 2.12 -18.89
N LEU A 415 12.62 3.30 -18.50
CA LEU A 415 11.30 3.78 -18.86
C LEU A 415 11.37 4.86 -19.93
N GLU A 416 10.61 4.65 -21.01
CA GLU A 416 10.32 5.68 -22.00
C GLU A 416 9.54 6.85 -21.38
N PRO A 417 9.62 8.08 -21.96
CA PRO A 417 8.89 9.23 -21.46
C PRO A 417 7.39 8.94 -21.24
N GLY A 418 6.87 9.35 -20.08
CA GLY A 418 5.50 9.06 -19.66
C GLY A 418 4.46 9.99 -20.28
N THR A 419 4.85 11.22 -20.59
CA THR A 419 3.95 12.29 -21.04
C THR A 419 3.20 11.92 -22.32
N PRO A 420 3.86 11.38 -23.37
CA PRO A 420 3.15 10.96 -24.58
C PRO A 420 2.08 9.89 -24.32
N LYS A 421 2.40 8.88 -23.50
CA LYS A 421 1.48 7.80 -23.15
C LYS A 421 0.28 8.32 -22.35
N ALA A 422 0.51 9.18 -21.37
CA ALA A 422 -0.54 9.82 -20.60
C ALA A 422 -1.44 10.71 -21.49
N ALA A 423 -0.86 11.49 -22.39
CA ALA A 423 -1.59 12.34 -23.33
C ALA A 423 -2.49 11.53 -24.29
N GLU A 424 -2.00 10.40 -24.79
CA GLU A 424 -2.79 9.48 -25.62
C GLU A 424 -3.99 8.93 -24.86
N GLU A 425 -3.79 8.50 -23.61
CA GLU A 425 -4.86 7.94 -22.78
C GLU A 425 -5.94 8.98 -22.45
N LEU A 426 -5.54 10.24 -22.19
CA LEU A 426 -6.48 11.35 -22.00
C LEU A 426 -7.27 11.65 -23.28
N LYS A 427 -6.60 11.67 -24.45
CA LYS A 427 -7.24 11.90 -25.76
C LYS A 427 -8.27 10.82 -26.09
N LYS A 428 -7.94 9.55 -25.85
CA LYS A 428 -8.85 8.40 -26.01
C LYS A 428 -10.17 8.58 -25.25
N HIS A 429 -10.12 9.27 -24.12
CA HIS A 429 -11.25 9.50 -23.24
C HIS A 429 -11.87 10.91 -23.34
N ASN A 430 -11.42 11.73 -24.31
CA ASN A 430 -11.82 13.14 -24.46
C ASN A 430 -11.61 13.98 -23.18
N LEU A 431 -10.55 13.68 -22.42
CA LEU A 431 -10.15 14.41 -21.22
C LEU A 431 -9.15 15.52 -21.57
N PRO A 432 -9.16 16.66 -20.86
CA PRO A 432 -8.23 17.75 -21.14
C PRO A 432 -6.80 17.38 -20.75
N GLU A 433 -5.84 17.76 -21.60
CA GLU A 433 -4.40 17.53 -21.41
C GLU A 433 -3.79 18.63 -20.52
N THR A 434 -4.18 18.66 -19.25
CA THR A 434 -3.52 19.51 -18.23
C THR A 434 -2.36 18.77 -17.58
N GLU A 435 -1.43 19.50 -16.96
CA GLU A 435 -0.31 18.90 -16.22
C GLU A 435 -0.77 17.98 -15.09
N GLU A 436 -1.82 18.37 -14.37
CA GLU A 436 -2.46 17.56 -13.33
C GLU A 436 -3.03 16.26 -13.92
N ASN A 437 -3.74 16.33 -15.04
CA ASN A 437 -4.35 15.16 -15.66
C ASN A 437 -3.30 14.22 -16.26
N LEU A 438 -2.23 14.76 -16.84
CA LEU A 438 -1.09 13.97 -17.31
C LEU A 438 -0.45 13.21 -16.15
N PHE A 439 -0.22 13.90 -15.03
CA PHE A 439 0.37 13.29 -13.86
C PHE A 439 -0.57 12.26 -13.21
N ILE A 440 -1.87 12.53 -13.13
CA ILE A 440 -2.88 11.57 -12.66
C ILE A 440 -2.91 10.33 -13.57
N ALA A 441 -2.99 10.51 -14.88
CA ALA A 441 -3.03 9.40 -15.83
C ALA A 441 -1.77 8.52 -15.74
N SER A 442 -0.59 9.10 -15.52
CA SER A 442 0.66 8.34 -15.36
C SER A 442 0.77 7.66 -13.99
N SER A 443 0.51 8.38 -12.89
CA SER A 443 0.81 7.90 -11.54
C SER A 443 -0.30 7.05 -10.91
N CYS A 444 -1.54 7.21 -11.40
CA CYS A 444 -2.74 6.53 -10.93
C CYS A 444 -3.34 5.57 -11.97
N GLU A 445 -2.80 5.56 -13.20
CA GLU A 445 -3.18 4.67 -14.30
C GLU A 445 -4.70 4.59 -14.50
N ALA A 446 -5.26 3.39 -14.71
CA ALA A 446 -6.69 3.18 -15.00
C ALA A 446 -7.61 3.81 -13.94
N LYS A 447 -7.24 3.72 -12.65
CA LYS A 447 -8.03 4.32 -11.55
C LYS A 447 -7.98 5.85 -11.58
N GLY A 448 -6.89 6.44 -12.07
CA GLY A 448 -6.79 7.87 -12.33
C GLY A 448 -7.75 8.32 -13.44
N ILE A 449 -7.80 7.56 -14.55
CA ILE A 449 -8.73 7.82 -15.65
C ILE A 449 -10.19 7.67 -15.20
N ASP A 450 -10.51 6.65 -14.41
CA ASP A 450 -11.85 6.47 -13.85
C ASP A 450 -12.27 7.65 -12.96
N PHE A 451 -11.35 8.19 -12.16
CA PHE A 451 -11.60 9.42 -11.40
C PHE A 451 -11.90 10.60 -12.32
N LEU A 452 -11.07 10.84 -13.33
CA LEU A 452 -11.25 11.96 -14.28
C LEU A 452 -12.56 11.86 -15.08
N LEU A 453 -13.05 10.64 -15.31
CA LEU A 453 -14.34 10.38 -15.95
C LEU A 453 -15.54 10.43 -14.99
N GLY A 454 -15.33 10.69 -13.70
CA GLY A 454 -16.38 10.71 -12.68
C GLY A 454 -16.94 9.31 -12.35
N LYS A 455 -16.19 8.24 -12.63
CA LYS A 455 -16.56 6.84 -12.38
C LYS A 455 -16.05 6.32 -11.04
N ALA A 456 -15.09 7.00 -10.42
CA ALA A 456 -14.54 6.60 -9.13
C ALA A 456 -15.61 6.58 -8.03
N LYS A 457 -15.50 5.60 -7.13
CA LYS A 457 -16.44 5.40 -6.01
C LYS A 457 -15.71 5.51 -4.69
N THR A 458 -16.37 6.15 -3.72
CA THR A 458 -15.84 6.22 -2.36
C THR A 458 -15.90 4.85 -1.68
N SER A 459 -14.81 4.49 -0.99
CA SER A 459 -14.67 3.24 -0.22
C SER A 459 -14.06 3.48 1.17
N ILE A 460 -14.44 4.60 1.80
CA ILE A 460 -14.08 4.94 3.19
C ILE A 460 -14.90 4.03 4.12
N ARG A 461 -14.22 3.32 5.03
CA ARG A 461 -14.89 2.38 5.93
C ARG A 461 -15.49 3.09 7.13
N LYS A 462 -16.79 2.97 7.30
CA LYS A 462 -17.53 3.47 8.46
C LYS A 462 -17.93 2.31 9.38
N LYS A 463 -18.18 2.61 10.66
CA LYS A 463 -18.62 1.61 11.64
C LYS A 463 -19.91 0.89 11.20
N SER A 464 -20.81 1.62 10.54
CA SER A 464 -22.07 1.07 9.98
C SER A 464 -21.82 -0.06 8.98
N ASP A 465 -20.75 0.00 8.21
CA ASP A 465 -20.47 -0.95 7.13
C ASP A 465 -20.06 -2.31 7.69
N GLU A 466 -19.34 -2.32 8.82
CA GLU A 466 -18.89 -3.55 9.47
C GLU A 466 -20.05 -4.22 10.24
N VAL A 467 -20.94 -3.45 10.86
CA VAL A 467 -22.19 -3.98 11.45
C VAL A 467 -23.06 -4.66 10.39
N ALA A 468 -23.15 -4.08 9.19
CA ALA A 468 -23.91 -4.67 8.09
C ALA A 468 -23.32 -6.00 7.57
N LYS A 469 -22.00 -6.22 7.73
CA LYS A 469 -21.33 -7.48 7.36
C LYS A 469 -21.51 -8.58 8.42
N GLU A 470 -21.64 -8.21 9.70
CA GLU A 470 -21.87 -9.17 10.80
C GLU A 470 -23.31 -9.71 10.81
N VAL A 471 -24.27 -9.00 10.20
CA VAL A 471 -25.59 -9.56 9.92
C VAL A 471 -25.43 -10.55 8.76
N PRO A 472 -25.55 -11.87 9.00
CA PRO A 472 -25.45 -12.83 7.91
C PRO A 472 -26.52 -12.47 6.87
N PRO A 473 -26.17 -12.36 5.57
CA PRO A 473 -27.20 -12.24 4.55
C PRO A 473 -28.14 -13.42 4.73
N ALA A 474 -29.45 -13.15 4.81
CA ALA A 474 -30.48 -14.18 4.87
C ALA A 474 -30.10 -15.28 3.86
N GLY A 475 -29.83 -16.48 4.40
CA GLY A 475 -28.86 -17.43 3.85
C GLY A 475 -28.87 -17.53 2.33
N LYS A 476 -27.74 -17.17 1.71
CA LYS A 476 -27.39 -17.74 0.41
C LYS A 476 -27.05 -19.21 0.65
N SER A 477 -28.10 -20.04 0.68
CA SER A 477 -27.96 -21.47 0.45
C SER A 477 -27.30 -21.63 -0.92
N ALA A 478 -26.06 -22.10 -0.90
CA ALA A 478 -25.36 -22.54 -2.09
C ALA A 478 -26.09 -23.78 -2.62
N ALA A 479 -27.00 -23.57 -3.57
CA ALA A 479 -27.41 -24.57 -4.53
C ALA A 479 -27.38 -23.91 -5.91
N PRO A 480 -26.77 -24.54 -6.93
CA PRO A 480 -26.78 -23.99 -8.27
C PRO A 480 -28.23 -23.85 -8.74
N ALA A 481 -28.53 -22.73 -9.38
CA ALA A 481 -29.82 -22.53 -10.04
C ALA A 481 -29.93 -23.52 -11.22
N VAL A 482 -30.46 -24.71 -10.94
CA VAL A 482 -30.92 -25.64 -11.97
C VAL A 482 -32.40 -25.37 -12.20
N SER A 483 -32.73 -24.74 -13.32
CA SER A 483 -34.10 -24.59 -13.79
C SER A 483 -34.59 -25.92 -14.39
N GLY A 484 -35.49 -26.63 -13.70
CA GLY A 484 -36.15 -27.83 -14.22
C GLY A 484 -37.01 -28.57 -13.18
N PRO A 485 -37.88 -29.51 -13.62
CA PRO A 485 -38.65 -30.40 -12.74
C PRO A 485 -37.74 -31.18 -11.81
N ARG A 486 -38.14 -31.36 -10.54
CA ARG A 486 -37.38 -32.18 -9.58
C ARG A 486 -38.13 -33.44 -9.22
N ASP A 487 -37.48 -34.59 -9.40
CA ASP A 487 -38.00 -35.88 -8.99
C ASP A 487 -37.53 -36.21 -7.57
N TYR A 488 -38.47 -36.63 -6.72
CA TYR A 488 -38.26 -37.02 -5.34
C TYR A 488 -38.82 -38.41 -5.11
N THR A 489 -38.10 -39.23 -4.34
CA THR A 489 -38.68 -40.45 -3.77
C THR A 489 -39.12 -40.16 -2.34
N ILE A 490 -40.43 -40.22 -2.09
CA ILE A 490 -41.02 -40.04 -0.76
C ILE A 490 -41.56 -41.39 -0.29
N THR A 491 -41.28 -41.74 0.96
CA THR A 491 -41.80 -42.97 1.56
C THR A 491 -42.91 -42.62 2.53
N VAL A 492 -44.11 -43.16 2.31
CA VAL A 492 -45.27 -43.00 3.20
C VAL A 492 -45.74 -44.38 3.62
N ASP A 493 -45.88 -44.60 4.93
CA ASP A 493 -46.22 -45.89 5.55
C ASP A 493 -45.37 -47.08 5.04
N GLY A 494 -44.08 -46.83 4.85
CA GLY A 494 -43.10 -47.85 4.44
C GLY A 494 -43.10 -48.19 2.94
N LYS A 495 -43.90 -47.50 2.12
CA LYS A 495 -43.92 -47.66 0.66
C LYS A 495 -43.36 -46.42 -0.03
N ALA A 496 -42.39 -46.61 -0.92
CA ALA A 496 -41.74 -45.53 -1.65
C ALA A 496 -42.55 -45.14 -2.91
N TYR A 497 -42.71 -43.83 -3.12
CA TYR A 497 -43.37 -43.21 -4.25
C TYR A 497 -42.43 -42.19 -4.90
N GLN A 498 -42.39 -42.19 -6.23
CA GLN A 498 -41.66 -41.20 -7.02
C GLN A 498 -42.61 -40.07 -7.39
N VAL A 499 -42.28 -38.83 -7.04
CA VAL A 499 -43.06 -37.64 -7.37
C VAL A 499 -42.20 -36.59 -8.04
N GLN A 500 -42.77 -35.92 -9.04
CA GLN A 500 -42.12 -34.82 -9.74
C GLN A 500 -42.77 -33.49 -9.32
N VAL A 501 -41.97 -32.53 -8.88
CA VAL A 501 -42.43 -31.22 -8.42
C VAL A 501 -41.96 -30.12 -9.37
N ASN A 502 -42.91 -29.34 -9.90
CA ASN A 502 -42.66 -28.18 -10.75
C ASN A 502 -42.90 -26.87 -9.97
N ILE A 503 -42.14 -25.83 -10.28
CA ILE A 503 -42.28 -24.51 -9.66
C ILE A 503 -43.50 -23.79 -10.27
N GLY A 504 -44.49 -23.47 -9.44
CA GLY A 504 -45.69 -22.71 -9.85
C GLY A 504 -47.02 -23.21 -9.30
N GLY A 505 -47.07 -24.31 -8.54
CA GLY A 505 -48.28 -24.75 -7.82
C GLY A 505 -49.43 -25.28 -8.68
N ASN A 506 -49.22 -25.47 -9.99
CA ASN A 506 -50.23 -26.06 -10.86
C ASN A 506 -50.13 -27.59 -10.86
N VAL A 507 -51.23 -28.24 -10.49
CA VAL A 507 -51.41 -29.70 -10.57
C VAL A 507 -51.73 -30.08 -12.01
N VAL A 508 -50.90 -30.91 -12.63
CA VAL A 508 -51.16 -31.48 -13.97
C VAL A 508 -51.61 -32.94 -13.78
N ALA A 509 -52.68 -33.32 -14.45
CA ALA A 509 -53.25 -34.68 -14.42
C ALA A 509 -52.27 -35.73 -15.01
N PRO A 510 -52.33 -37.01 -14.57
CA PRO A 510 -51.33 -38.00 -14.95
C PRO A 510 -51.48 -38.39 -16.41
N VAL A 511 -50.39 -38.30 -17.17
CA VAL A 511 -50.29 -38.87 -18.51
C VAL A 511 -49.63 -40.24 -18.40
N VAL A 512 -50.33 -41.24 -18.92
CA VAL A 512 -50.02 -42.66 -18.91
C VAL A 512 -48.74 -42.92 -19.71
N SER A 513 -47.88 -43.81 -19.20
CA SER A 513 -46.65 -44.29 -19.84
C SER A 513 -46.89 -44.75 -21.28
N GLY A 514 -46.08 -44.25 -22.21
CA GLY A 514 -46.04 -44.72 -23.58
C GLY A 514 -44.89 -44.10 -24.38
N ASN A 515 -43.94 -44.94 -24.75
CA ASN A 515 -42.90 -44.78 -25.77
C ASN A 515 -41.64 -43.97 -25.43
N THR A 516 -40.55 -44.73 -25.45
CA THR A 516 -39.15 -44.35 -25.69
C THR A 516 -39.03 -43.33 -26.83
N PRO A 517 -38.38 -42.18 -26.62
CA PRO A 517 -37.77 -41.41 -27.68
C PRO A 517 -36.30 -41.81 -27.83
N GLU A 518 -36.04 -42.29 -29.03
CA GLU A 518 -34.77 -42.41 -29.74
C GLU A 518 -33.75 -41.32 -29.36
N SER A 519 -32.52 -41.75 -29.10
CA SER A 519 -31.38 -40.90 -28.74
C SER A 519 -31.02 -39.95 -29.88
N THR A 520 -31.24 -38.66 -29.67
CA THR A 520 -30.64 -37.58 -30.46
C THR A 520 -29.12 -37.63 -30.29
N PRO A 521 -28.30 -37.51 -31.37
CA PRO A 521 -26.85 -37.45 -31.23
C PRO A 521 -26.47 -36.24 -30.38
N ALA A 522 -25.63 -36.46 -29.36
CA ALA A 522 -25.04 -35.38 -28.59
C ALA A 522 -24.34 -34.41 -29.54
N ALA A 523 -24.68 -33.12 -29.45
CA ALA A 523 -23.86 -32.05 -30.01
C ALA A 523 -22.44 -32.21 -29.46
N PRO A 524 -21.38 -31.99 -30.27
CA PRO A 524 -20.02 -32.14 -29.81
C PRO A 524 -19.82 -31.24 -28.59
N GLN A 525 -19.49 -31.84 -27.44
CA GLN A 525 -18.94 -31.10 -26.31
C GLN A 525 -17.60 -30.54 -26.77
N ILE A 526 -17.60 -29.27 -27.18
CA ILE A 526 -16.37 -28.51 -27.30
C ILE A 526 -15.83 -28.41 -25.87
N SER A 527 -14.71 -29.06 -25.60
CA SER A 527 -14.08 -29.06 -24.29
C SER A 527 -13.52 -27.67 -24.00
N GLY A 528 -14.29 -26.86 -23.28
CA GLY A 528 -13.81 -25.60 -22.72
C GLY A 528 -12.79 -25.86 -21.61
N ILE A 529 -11.72 -25.08 -21.59
CA ILE A 529 -10.71 -25.06 -20.53
C ILE A 529 -11.02 -23.87 -19.63
N ASP A 530 -11.23 -24.17 -18.35
CA ASP A 530 -11.45 -23.17 -17.32
C ASP A 530 -10.13 -22.56 -16.86
N ILE A 531 -10.11 -21.23 -16.78
CA ILE A 531 -9.04 -20.44 -16.22
C ILE A 531 -9.45 -20.05 -14.80
N PRO A 532 -8.91 -20.72 -13.76
CA PRO A 532 -9.26 -20.42 -12.38
C PRO A 532 -8.51 -19.19 -11.86
N ALA A 533 -9.06 -18.56 -10.82
CA ALA A 533 -8.40 -17.50 -10.08
C ALA A 533 -7.15 -18.07 -9.38
N PRO A 534 -5.95 -17.51 -9.63
CA PRO A 534 -4.70 -18.05 -9.08
C PRO A 534 -4.53 -17.77 -7.58
N THR A 535 -5.17 -16.70 -7.09
CA THR A 535 -5.13 -16.24 -5.70
C THR A 535 -6.44 -15.53 -5.36
N PRO A 536 -6.82 -15.39 -4.08
CA PRO A 536 -7.97 -14.59 -3.70
C PRO A 536 -7.70 -13.10 -3.99
N GLY A 537 -8.72 -12.36 -4.43
CA GLY A 537 -8.57 -10.95 -4.80
C GLY A 537 -9.85 -10.34 -5.39
N ASN A 538 -9.75 -9.09 -5.83
CA ASN A 538 -10.84 -8.38 -6.50
C ASN A 538 -10.55 -8.23 -7.99
N ILE A 539 -11.56 -8.41 -8.85
CA ILE A 539 -11.43 -8.14 -10.30
C ILE A 539 -11.42 -6.63 -10.52
N VAL A 540 -10.35 -6.09 -11.13
CA VAL A 540 -10.24 -4.66 -11.47
C VAL A 540 -10.90 -4.39 -12.81
N ARG A 541 -10.49 -5.13 -13.84
CA ARG A 541 -11.00 -4.98 -15.21
C ARG A 541 -10.82 -6.26 -16.00
N LEU A 542 -11.64 -6.42 -17.03
CA LEU A 542 -11.54 -7.48 -18.04
C LEU A 542 -10.81 -6.90 -19.25
N GLU A 543 -9.85 -7.65 -19.80
CA GLU A 543 -9.12 -7.25 -21.02
C GLU A 543 -9.66 -7.97 -22.27
N VAL A 544 -10.60 -8.90 -22.09
CA VAL A 544 -11.15 -9.74 -23.17
C VAL A 544 -12.66 -9.79 -23.15
N ALA A 545 -13.25 -10.05 -24.32
CA ALA A 545 -14.69 -10.28 -24.49
C ALA A 545 -15.00 -11.73 -24.93
N VAL A 546 -16.24 -12.17 -24.70
CA VAL A 546 -16.73 -13.46 -25.21
C VAL A 546 -16.65 -13.47 -26.75
N GLY A 547 -16.09 -14.54 -27.31
CA GLY A 547 -15.85 -14.73 -28.75
C GLY A 547 -14.48 -14.22 -29.24
N GLU A 548 -13.69 -13.59 -28.37
CA GLU A 548 -12.36 -13.08 -28.74
C GLU A 548 -11.34 -14.21 -28.90
N SER A 549 -10.49 -14.12 -29.93
CA SER A 549 -9.36 -15.03 -30.14
C SER A 549 -8.15 -14.55 -29.35
N ILE A 550 -7.61 -15.44 -28.53
CA ILE A 550 -6.56 -15.17 -27.56
C ILE A 550 -5.32 -15.97 -27.94
N VAL A 551 -4.14 -15.34 -27.85
CA VAL A 551 -2.86 -16.03 -27.97
C VAL A 551 -2.32 -16.44 -26.60
N LYS A 552 -1.42 -17.43 -26.57
CA LYS A 552 -0.74 -17.83 -25.33
C LYS A 552 -0.04 -16.62 -24.69
N GLU A 553 -0.10 -16.53 -23.35
CA GLU A 553 0.42 -15.43 -22.52
C GLU A 553 -0.29 -14.07 -22.68
N GLN A 554 -1.36 -13.99 -23.48
CA GLN A 554 -2.16 -12.76 -23.54
C GLN A 554 -2.90 -12.53 -22.22
N THR A 555 -2.89 -11.28 -21.74
CA THR A 555 -3.62 -10.86 -20.54
C THR A 555 -5.12 -10.98 -20.77
N LEU A 556 -5.81 -11.71 -19.89
CA LEU A 556 -7.25 -11.94 -19.94
C LEU A 556 -8.01 -10.93 -19.08
N LEU A 557 -7.52 -10.70 -17.87
CA LEU A 557 -8.09 -9.75 -16.92
C LEU A 557 -7.03 -9.33 -15.90
N VAL A 558 -7.35 -8.28 -15.14
CA VAL A 558 -6.50 -7.76 -14.09
C VAL A 558 -7.20 -7.89 -12.75
N MET A 559 -6.51 -8.49 -11.78
CA MET A 559 -6.95 -8.65 -10.41
C MET A 559 -6.13 -7.76 -9.48
N GLU A 560 -6.78 -7.12 -8.51
CA GLU A 560 -6.12 -6.43 -7.41
C GLU A 560 -6.13 -7.34 -6.17
N ALA A 561 -4.94 -7.66 -5.70
CA ALA A 561 -4.72 -8.24 -4.39
C ALA A 561 -3.62 -7.43 -3.71
N MET A 562 -3.82 -7.08 -2.44
CA MET A 562 -2.84 -6.35 -1.63
C MET A 562 -2.32 -5.04 -2.26
N LYS A 563 -3.22 -4.22 -2.82
CA LYS A 563 -2.88 -2.94 -3.48
C LYS A 563 -1.94 -3.05 -4.69
N MET A 564 -1.76 -4.25 -5.24
CA MET A 564 -1.05 -4.46 -6.49
C MET A 564 -1.98 -5.12 -7.49
N GLU A 565 -1.94 -4.61 -8.71
CA GLU A 565 -2.59 -5.22 -9.85
C GLU A 565 -1.72 -6.37 -10.35
N SER A 566 -2.37 -7.48 -10.67
CA SER A 566 -1.76 -8.68 -11.23
C SER A 566 -2.56 -9.14 -12.44
N GLU A 567 -1.84 -9.40 -13.52
CA GLU A 567 -2.43 -9.91 -14.75
C GLU A 567 -2.70 -11.40 -14.64
N VAL A 568 -3.90 -11.83 -15.02
CA VAL A 568 -4.20 -13.24 -15.28
C VAL A 568 -4.03 -13.47 -16.77
N LYS A 569 -3.03 -14.25 -17.15
CA LYS A 569 -2.68 -14.54 -18.54
C LYS A 569 -3.22 -15.88 -19.01
N SER A 570 -3.48 -15.99 -20.31
CA SER A 570 -3.93 -17.24 -20.90
C SER A 570 -2.79 -18.26 -20.99
N PRO A 571 -2.96 -19.50 -20.48
CA PRO A 571 -1.93 -20.54 -20.56
C PRO A 571 -1.73 -21.09 -21.99
N GLN A 572 -2.65 -20.79 -22.92
CA GLN A 572 -2.64 -21.28 -24.30
C GLN A 572 -3.44 -20.38 -25.25
N ALA A 573 -3.32 -20.60 -26.55
CA ALA A 573 -4.19 -19.95 -27.53
C ALA A 573 -5.59 -20.59 -27.52
N GLY A 574 -6.61 -19.82 -27.89
CA GLY A 574 -8.00 -20.29 -27.94
C GLY A 574 -9.01 -19.17 -28.16
N VAL A 575 -10.30 -19.47 -28.04
CA VAL A 575 -11.39 -18.49 -28.14
C VAL A 575 -12.14 -18.40 -26.82
N VAL A 576 -12.39 -17.19 -26.31
CA VAL A 576 -13.14 -16.97 -25.07
C VAL A 576 -14.58 -17.46 -25.25
N GLN A 577 -14.97 -18.50 -24.51
CA GLN A 577 -16.32 -19.06 -24.56
C GLN A 577 -17.25 -18.36 -23.57
N ALA A 578 -16.77 -18.09 -22.35
CA ALA A 578 -17.55 -17.47 -21.30
C ALA A 578 -16.66 -16.67 -20.34
N VAL A 579 -17.18 -15.57 -19.81
CA VAL A 579 -16.58 -14.80 -18.71
C VAL A 579 -17.54 -14.87 -17.53
N HIS A 580 -17.09 -15.40 -16.39
CA HIS A 580 -17.92 -15.70 -15.22
C HIS A 580 -17.89 -14.61 -14.14
N VAL A 581 -17.07 -13.59 -14.34
CA VAL A 581 -16.80 -12.52 -13.39
C VAL A 581 -16.97 -11.15 -14.04
N GLN A 582 -17.20 -10.13 -13.23
CA GLN A 582 -17.22 -8.74 -13.64
C GLN A 582 -16.31 -7.88 -12.74
N ALA A 583 -15.93 -6.70 -13.23
CA ALA A 583 -15.19 -5.72 -12.44
C ALA A 583 -15.89 -5.45 -11.09
N GLY A 584 -15.11 -5.44 -10.01
CA GLY A 584 -15.56 -5.30 -8.62
C GLY A 584 -15.98 -6.60 -7.93
N ASN A 585 -16.02 -7.76 -8.61
CA ASN A 585 -16.23 -9.04 -7.94
C ASN A 585 -15.03 -9.44 -7.08
N THR A 586 -15.30 -10.04 -5.92
CA THR A 586 -14.29 -10.72 -5.09
C THR A 586 -14.31 -12.21 -5.43
N VAL A 587 -13.13 -12.80 -5.62
CA VAL A 587 -12.95 -14.22 -5.98
C VAL A 587 -11.98 -14.92 -5.02
N GLN A 588 -12.12 -16.23 -4.91
CA GLN A 588 -11.26 -17.13 -4.14
C GLN A 588 -10.35 -17.94 -5.06
N THR A 589 -9.24 -18.47 -4.51
CA THR A 589 -8.36 -19.38 -5.27
C THR A 589 -9.17 -20.55 -5.83
N GLY A 590 -9.06 -20.79 -7.13
CA GLY A 590 -9.77 -21.87 -7.82
C GLY A 590 -11.10 -21.48 -8.43
N ASP A 591 -11.67 -20.31 -8.11
CA ASP A 591 -12.91 -19.84 -8.73
C ASP A 591 -12.73 -19.69 -10.25
N THR A 592 -13.62 -20.27 -11.06
CA THR A 592 -13.53 -20.14 -12.53
C THR A 592 -13.75 -18.70 -12.95
N LEU A 593 -12.77 -18.10 -13.62
CA LEU A 593 -12.84 -16.73 -14.12
C LEU A 593 -13.37 -16.68 -15.56
N ILE A 594 -12.76 -17.46 -16.44
CA ILE A 594 -13.02 -17.49 -17.89
C ILE A 594 -12.98 -18.94 -18.36
N THR A 595 -13.86 -19.31 -19.29
CA THR A 595 -13.78 -20.59 -20.01
C THR A 595 -13.36 -20.30 -21.46
N MET A 596 -12.37 -21.03 -21.97
CA MET A 596 -11.85 -20.89 -23.33
C MET A 596 -11.97 -22.19 -24.13
N ASN A 597 -12.34 -22.11 -25.40
CA ASN A 597 -12.23 -23.24 -26.33
C ASN A 597 -10.85 -23.25 -26.98
N THR A 598 -10.32 -24.44 -27.27
CA THR A 598 -9.05 -24.62 -27.99
C THR A 598 -9.19 -24.45 -29.49
#